data_AF-A0A846TFI1-F1
#
_entry.id   AF-A0A846TFI1-F1
#
_cell.length_a   1.000
_cell.length_b   1.000
_cell.length_c   1.000
_cell.angle_alpha   90.00
_cell.angle_beta   90.00
_cell.angle_gamma   90.00
#
_symmetry.space_group_name_H-M   'P 1'
#
loop_
_entity.id
_entity.type
_entity.pdbx_description
1 polymer ?
#
loop_
_entity_poly.entity_id
_entity_poly.type
_entity_poly.pdbx_seq_one_letter_code
_entity_poly.pdbx_strand_id
1 'polypeptide(L)'
;TLGGQQQVTLINESGLYSLILGSRKPEAKRFKKWITAEVIPAIRKTGRYEAKPTELTREQILMMALESERERERLAKEVEAARPMVEFHEEVKQAEGEFTADEAAALLFNGAVSGQQLRAWLKQQGWLDSRPRINRPTPWAIHRGYLRLRLDVVHRRLFQVPVLTGHGIELLRHLMRTGELFTADIPRLVLMQEARG
;
A
#
# COMPACT_ATOMS: atom_id res chain seq x y z
N THR A 1 -27.98 -6.04 -27.47
CA THR A 1 -27.67 -7.32 -28.15
C THR A 1 -28.63 -8.38 -27.65
N LEU A 2 -29.00 -9.36 -28.48
CA LEU A 2 -29.98 -10.40 -28.14
C LEU A 2 -29.40 -11.35 -27.08
N GLY A 3 -30.00 -11.38 -25.89
CA GLY A 3 -29.51 -12.12 -24.70
C GLY A 3 -29.87 -13.60 -24.72
N GLY A 4 -29.09 -14.41 -25.44
CA GLY A 4 -29.15 -15.88 -25.40
C GLY A 4 -27.99 -16.49 -24.60
N GLN A 5 -28.17 -17.69 -24.05
CA GLN A 5 -27.08 -18.45 -23.44
C GLN A 5 -25.97 -18.71 -24.47
N GLN A 6 -24.80 -18.11 -24.28
CA GLN A 6 -23.63 -18.37 -25.10
C GLN A 6 -22.93 -19.64 -24.62
N GLN A 7 -22.89 -20.68 -25.46
CA GLN A 7 -22.02 -21.81 -25.21
C GLN A 7 -20.57 -21.39 -25.46
N VAL A 8 -19.78 -21.33 -24.38
CA VAL A 8 -18.35 -21.04 -24.44
C VAL A 8 -17.59 -22.34 -24.26
N THR A 9 -16.74 -22.70 -25.21
CA THR A 9 -15.85 -23.85 -25.09
C THR A 9 -14.58 -23.42 -24.36
N LEU A 10 -14.37 -23.90 -23.13
CA LEU A 10 -13.11 -23.71 -22.40
C LEU A 10 -12.12 -24.83 -22.76
N ILE A 11 -10.93 -24.44 -23.17
CA ILE A 11 -9.80 -25.34 -23.41
C ILE A 11 -8.61 -24.89 -22.55
N ASN A 12 -7.90 -25.84 -21.97
CA ASN A 12 -6.64 -25.56 -21.28
C ASN A 12 -5.48 -25.54 -22.29
N GLU A 13 -4.28 -25.18 -21.84
CA GLU A 13 -3.09 -25.05 -22.70
C GLU A 13 -2.73 -26.35 -23.44
N SER A 14 -2.82 -27.50 -22.76
CA SER A 14 -2.62 -28.82 -23.40
C SER A 14 -3.65 -29.08 -24.51
N GLY A 15 -4.91 -28.73 -24.27
CA GLY A 15 -6.00 -28.83 -25.26
C GLY A 15 -5.78 -27.87 -26.44
N LEU A 16 -5.32 -26.65 -26.16
CA LEU A 16 -4.95 -25.66 -27.17
C LEU A 16 -3.85 -26.19 -28.09
N TYR A 17 -2.76 -26.72 -27.53
CA TYR A 17 -1.68 -27.29 -28.33
C TYR A 17 -2.14 -28.50 -29.14
N SER A 18 -2.95 -29.39 -28.55
CA SER A 18 -3.52 -30.55 -29.25
C SER A 18 -4.34 -30.12 -30.48
N LEU A 19 -5.18 -29.08 -30.31
CA LEU A 19 -5.97 -28.50 -31.40
C LEU A 19 -5.08 -27.88 -32.48
N ILE A 20 -4.06 -27.11 -32.11
CA ILE A 20 -3.17 -26.45 -33.08
C ILE A 20 -2.34 -27.49 -33.85
N LEU A 21 -1.82 -28.52 -33.18
CA LEU A 21 -0.96 -29.52 -33.81
C LEU A 21 -1.72 -30.46 -34.77
N GLY A 22 -3.02 -30.67 -34.52
CA GLY A 22 -3.94 -31.43 -35.38
C GLY A 22 -4.67 -30.60 -36.44
N SER A 23 -4.67 -29.28 -36.33
CA SER A 23 -5.38 -28.39 -37.25
C SER A 23 -4.75 -28.33 -38.64
N ARG A 24 -5.60 -28.28 -39.68
CA ARG A 24 -5.19 -28.12 -41.08
C ARG A 24 -5.15 -26.65 -41.55
N LYS A 25 -5.56 -25.71 -40.69
CA LYS A 25 -5.62 -24.28 -41.04
C LYS A 25 -4.23 -23.70 -41.33
N PRO A 26 -4.09 -22.76 -42.29
CA PRO A 26 -2.79 -22.16 -42.63
C PRO A 26 -2.08 -21.52 -41.43
N GLU A 27 -2.81 -20.87 -40.53
CA GLU A 27 -2.30 -20.23 -39.31
C GLU A 27 -1.66 -21.26 -38.38
N ALA A 28 -2.36 -22.38 -38.15
CA ALA A 28 -1.89 -23.47 -37.30
C ALA A 28 -0.66 -24.16 -37.88
N LYS A 29 -0.58 -24.28 -39.22
CA LYS A 29 0.63 -24.81 -39.90
C LYS A 29 1.86 -23.94 -39.65
N ARG A 30 1.73 -22.60 -39.66
CA ARG A 30 2.83 -21.68 -39.36
C ARG A 30 3.32 -21.86 -37.93
N PHE A 31 2.41 -21.87 -36.97
CA PHE A 31 2.74 -22.08 -35.56
C PHE A 31 3.39 -23.44 -35.32
N LYS A 32 2.81 -24.52 -35.87
CA LYS A 32 3.36 -25.88 -35.80
C LYS A 32 4.78 -25.94 -36.36
N LYS A 33 5.02 -25.34 -37.52
CA LYS A 33 6.37 -25.28 -38.12
C LYS A 33 7.33 -24.52 -37.21
N TRP A 34 6.96 -23.34 -36.73
CA TRP A 34 7.78 -22.54 -35.82
C TRP A 34 8.14 -23.30 -34.53
N ILE A 35 7.16 -23.88 -33.84
CA ILE A 35 7.41 -24.57 -32.57
C ILE A 35 8.27 -25.82 -32.76
N THR A 36 8.05 -26.59 -33.84
CA THR A 36 8.79 -27.84 -34.10
C THR A 36 10.18 -27.63 -34.71
N ALA A 37 10.39 -26.59 -35.51
CA ALA A 37 11.64 -26.33 -36.20
C ALA A 37 12.57 -25.38 -35.44
N GLU A 38 12.02 -24.48 -34.64
CA GLU A 38 12.79 -23.42 -33.97
C GLU A 38 12.77 -23.59 -32.45
N VAL A 39 11.58 -23.54 -31.84
CA VAL A 39 11.43 -23.46 -30.37
C VAL A 39 11.86 -24.75 -29.67
N ILE A 40 11.25 -25.90 -30.02
CA ILE A 40 11.54 -27.18 -29.36
C ILE A 40 13.00 -27.60 -29.58
N PRO A 41 13.57 -27.51 -30.80
CA PRO A 41 14.99 -27.80 -31.00
C PRO A 41 15.92 -26.89 -30.20
N ALA A 42 15.59 -25.59 -30.07
CA ALA A 42 16.37 -24.67 -29.24
C ALA A 42 16.33 -25.09 -27.76
N ILE A 43 15.13 -25.28 -27.19
CA ILE A 43 14.97 -25.72 -25.79
C ILE A 43 15.69 -27.05 -25.55
N ARG A 44 15.61 -28.02 -26.47
CA ARG A 44 16.33 -29.31 -26.34
C ARG A 44 17.85 -29.16 -26.30
N LYS A 45 18.41 -28.12 -26.94
CA LYS A 45 19.87 -27.88 -27.00
C LYS A 45 20.37 -27.02 -25.85
N THR A 46 19.63 -25.98 -25.48
CA THR A 46 20.11 -24.92 -24.56
C THR A 46 19.34 -24.86 -23.25
N GLY A 47 18.25 -25.63 -23.10
CA GLY A 47 17.35 -25.57 -21.96
C GLY A 47 16.39 -24.37 -21.95
N ARG A 48 16.48 -23.46 -22.93
CA ARG A 48 15.63 -22.26 -23.02
C ARG A 48 15.46 -21.77 -24.46
N TYR A 49 14.31 -21.18 -24.78
CA TYR A 49 14.13 -20.45 -26.02
C TYR A 49 14.41 -18.96 -25.76
N GLU A 50 15.49 -18.43 -26.33
CA GLU A 50 15.74 -17.00 -26.35
C GLU A 50 15.17 -16.43 -27.64
N ALA A 51 14.19 -15.52 -27.53
CA ALA A 51 13.82 -14.68 -28.65
C ALA A 51 15.07 -13.91 -29.09
N LYS A 52 15.28 -13.76 -30.42
CA LYS A 52 16.43 -13.04 -30.95
C LYS A 52 16.57 -11.70 -30.21
N PRO A 53 17.75 -11.35 -29.69
CA PRO A 53 17.98 -10.04 -29.11
C PRO A 53 17.51 -9.01 -30.13
N THR A 54 16.64 -8.10 -29.71
CA THR A 54 16.40 -6.90 -30.52
C THR A 54 17.74 -6.16 -30.51
N GLU A 55 18.46 -6.20 -31.62
CA GLU A 55 19.68 -5.43 -31.78
C GLU A 55 19.29 -3.96 -31.78
N LEU A 56 19.35 -3.36 -30.60
CA LEU A 56 19.10 -1.94 -30.43
C LEU A 56 20.25 -1.19 -31.10
N THR A 57 19.91 -0.21 -31.93
CA THR A 57 20.91 0.65 -32.54
C THR A 57 21.57 1.51 -31.46
N ARG A 58 22.78 2.01 -31.75
CA ARG A 58 23.48 2.95 -30.86
C ARG A 58 22.62 4.17 -30.53
N GLU A 59 21.80 4.63 -31.47
CA GLU A 59 20.86 5.74 -31.28
C GLU A 59 19.75 5.38 -30.28
N GLN A 60 19.17 4.18 -30.37
CA GLN A 60 18.14 3.72 -29.44
C GLN A 60 18.68 3.58 -28.01
N ILE A 61 19.91 3.08 -27.86
CA ILE A 61 20.58 2.99 -26.56
C ILE A 61 20.80 4.39 -25.96
N LEU A 62 21.24 5.34 -26.79
CA LEU A 62 21.47 6.72 -26.35
C LEU A 62 20.15 7.40 -25.93
N MET A 63 19.07 7.15 -26.67
CA MET A 63 17.74 7.70 -26.39
C MET A 63 17.19 7.16 -25.07
N MET A 64 17.29 5.84 -24.84
CA MET A 64 16.89 5.19 -23.59
C MET A 64 17.70 5.70 -22.39
N ALA A 65 19.02 5.90 -22.56
CA ALA A 65 19.86 6.48 -21.51
C ALA A 65 19.43 7.90 -21.16
N LEU A 66 19.15 8.74 -22.17
CA LEU A 66 18.68 10.11 -21.97
C LEU A 66 17.32 10.17 -21.26
N GLU A 67 16.39 9.27 -21.62
CA GLU A 67 15.09 9.16 -20.97
C GLU A 67 15.22 8.73 -19.51
N SER A 68 16.08 7.73 -19.23
CA SER A 68 16.36 7.30 -17.87
C SER A 68 16.95 8.43 -17.01
N GLU A 69 17.86 9.24 -17.55
CA GLU A 69 18.42 10.39 -16.83
C GLU A 69 17.35 11.45 -16.55
N ARG A 70 16.50 11.76 -17.53
CA ARG A 70 15.36 12.69 -17.33
C ARG A 70 14.38 12.19 -16.27
N GLU A 71 14.11 10.88 -16.27
CA GLU A 71 13.22 10.27 -15.28
C GLU A 71 13.85 10.29 -13.88
N ARG A 72 15.15 10.01 -13.77
CA ARG A 72 15.91 10.18 -12.52
C ARG A 72 15.85 11.60 -12.00
N GLU A 73 16.05 12.60 -12.86
CA GLU A 73 15.95 14.01 -12.48
C GLU A 73 14.53 14.38 -12.00
N ARG A 74 13.48 13.87 -12.65
CA ARG A 74 12.10 14.07 -12.21
C ARG A 74 11.85 13.46 -10.84
N LEU A 75 12.22 12.20 -10.66
CA LEU A 75 12.09 11.49 -9.39
C LEU A 75 12.89 12.17 -8.29
N ALA A 76 14.11 12.63 -8.60
CA ALA A 76 14.94 13.38 -7.64
C ALA A 76 14.25 14.67 -7.19
N LYS A 77 13.63 15.42 -8.12
CA LYS A 77 12.85 16.62 -7.78
C LYS A 77 11.61 16.30 -6.94
N GLU A 78 10.91 15.20 -7.23
CA GLU A 78 9.77 14.75 -6.43
C GLU A 78 10.19 14.34 -5.02
N VAL A 79 11.31 13.63 -4.89
CA VAL A 79 11.92 13.25 -3.61
C VAL A 79 12.35 14.49 -2.83
N GLU A 80 12.98 15.46 -3.50
CA GLU A 80 13.41 16.72 -2.88
C GLU A 80 12.21 17.57 -2.43
N ALA A 81 11.12 17.61 -3.19
CA ALA A 81 9.87 18.26 -2.79
C ALA A 81 9.18 17.55 -1.61
N ALA A 82 9.30 16.22 -1.53
CA ALA A 82 8.77 15.43 -0.42
C ALA A 82 9.66 15.44 0.83
N ARG A 83 10.93 15.81 0.68
CA ARG A 83 11.94 15.86 1.76
C ARG A 83 11.51 16.64 3.01
N PRO A 84 10.94 17.87 2.93
CA PRO A 84 10.47 18.58 4.12
C PRO A 84 9.34 17.84 4.85
N MET A 85 8.53 17.05 4.15
CA MET A 85 7.50 16.22 4.79
C MET A 85 8.14 15.03 5.53
N VAL A 86 9.14 14.37 4.93
CA VAL A 86 9.86 13.26 5.56
C VAL A 86 10.67 13.74 6.75
N GLU A 87 11.39 14.85 6.63
CA GLU A 87 12.14 15.47 7.73
C GLU A 87 11.18 15.90 8.86
N PHE A 88 10.02 16.48 8.54
CA PHE A 88 8.99 16.73 9.53
C PHE A 88 8.45 15.45 10.18
N HIS A 89 8.21 14.38 9.43
CA HIS A 89 7.78 13.08 10.00
C HIS A 89 8.87 12.49 10.91
N GLU A 90 10.16 12.63 10.55
CA GLU A 90 11.27 12.20 11.39
C GLU A 90 11.42 13.08 12.63
N GLU A 91 11.31 14.40 12.50
CA GLU A 91 11.31 15.35 13.62
C GLU A 91 10.11 15.12 14.55
N VAL A 92 8.91 14.84 14.04
CA VAL A 92 7.72 14.50 14.84
C VAL A 92 7.83 13.11 15.48
N LYS A 93 8.52 12.16 14.83
CA LYS A 93 8.88 10.88 15.46
C LYS A 93 9.87 11.06 16.61
N GLN A 94 10.78 12.02 16.50
CA GLN A 94 11.80 12.31 17.51
C GLN A 94 11.31 13.26 18.62
N ALA A 95 10.40 14.19 18.29
CA ALA A 95 9.73 15.05 19.24
C ALA A 95 8.68 14.22 19.98
N GLU A 96 8.98 13.82 21.21
CA GLU A 96 8.05 13.12 22.11
C GLU A 96 6.87 14.03 22.53
N GLY A 97 6.02 14.39 21.57
CA GLY A 97 4.72 14.98 21.84
C GLY A 97 3.77 13.88 22.29
N GLU A 98 3.56 13.75 23.59
CA GLU A 98 2.44 13.02 24.14
C GLU A 98 1.25 13.95 24.27
N PHE A 99 0.15 13.60 23.61
CA PHE A 99 -1.08 14.38 23.66
C PHE A 99 -2.17 13.56 24.33
N THR A 100 -2.72 14.07 25.42
CA THR A 100 -4.02 13.59 25.89
C THR A 100 -5.07 13.77 24.79
N ALA A 101 -6.17 13.03 24.86
CA ALA A 101 -7.23 13.18 23.85
C ALA A 101 -7.81 14.60 23.80
N ASP A 102 -7.75 15.37 24.88
CA ASP A 102 -8.21 16.77 24.89
C ASP A 102 -7.21 17.67 24.15
N GLU A 103 -5.91 17.53 24.41
CA GLU A 103 -4.85 18.26 23.69
C GLU A 103 -4.83 17.89 22.21
N ALA A 104 -4.95 16.60 21.88
CA ALA A 104 -5.03 16.11 20.51
C ALA A 104 -6.26 16.68 19.78
N ALA A 105 -7.41 16.73 20.45
CA ALA A 105 -8.62 17.28 19.85
C ALA A 105 -8.51 18.80 19.61
N ALA A 106 -7.94 19.53 20.57
CA ALA A 106 -7.65 20.95 20.41
C ALA A 106 -6.68 21.21 19.25
N LEU A 107 -5.61 20.42 19.17
CA LEU A 107 -4.59 20.52 18.12
C LEU A 107 -5.13 20.23 16.72
N LEU A 108 -5.94 19.18 16.58
CA LEU A 108 -6.40 18.70 15.27
C LEU A 108 -7.63 19.43 14.76
N PHE A 109 -8.56 19.79 15.65
CA PHE A 109 -9.87 20.28 15.27
C PHE A 109 -10.12 21.75 15.66
N ASN A 110 -9.11 22.43 16.24
CA ASN A 110 -9.19 23.84 16.63
C ASN A 110 -10.46 24.15 17.47
N GLY A 111 -10.82 23.24 18.39
CA GLY A 111 -12.00 23.37 19.26
C GLY A 111 -13.33 22.87 18.68
N ALA A 112 -13.39 22.46 17.41
CA ALA A 112 -14.61 21.91 16.82
C ALA A 112 -14.99 20.50 17.35
N VAL A 113 -14.00 19.76 17.86
CA VAL A 113 -14.18 18.44 18.46
C VAL A 113 -13.62 18.47 19.88
N SER A 114 -14.42 18.00 20.84
CA SER A 114 -13.97 17.80 22.22
C SER A 114 -13.15 16.53 22.36
N GLY A 115 -12.27 16.46 23.37
CA GLY A 115 -11.54 15.22 23.63
C GLY A 115 -12.45 14.06 24.06
N GLN A 116 -13.65 14.32 24.57
CA GLN A 116 -14.65 13.27 24.80
C GLN A 116 -15.13 12.66 23.48
N GLN A 117 -15.42 13.49 22.47
CA GLN A 117 -15.81 13.03 21.14
C GLN A 117 -14.66 12.27 20.47
N LEU A 118 -13.43 12.75 20.58
CA LEU A 118 -12.27 12.03 20.05
C LEU A 118 -12.09 10.67 20.74
N ARG A 119 -12.22 10.59 22.08
CA ARG A 119 -12.18 9.30 22.80
C ARG A 119 -13.27 8.34 22.34
N ALA A 120 -14.49 8.83 22.15
CA ALA A 120 -15.60 8.01 21.67
C ALA A 120 -15.29 7.41 20.30
N TRP A 121 -14.72 8.21 19.40
CA TRP A 121 -14.31 7.74 18.09
C TRP A 121 -13.13 6.75 18.16
N LEU A 122 -12.10 7.02 18.96
CA LEU A 122 -10.98 6.10 19.17
C LEU A 122 -11.44 4.73 19.70
N LYS A 123 -12.49 4.69 20.54
CA LYS A 123 -13.12 3.44 20.98
C LYS A 123 -13.83 2.72 19.84
N GLN A 124 -14.59 3.45 19.03
CA GLN A 124 -15.28 2.90 17.85
C GLN A 124 -14.28 2.26 16.88
N GLN A 125 -13.10 2.87 16.74
CA GLN A 125 -12.02 2.39 15.87
C GLN A 125 -11.13 1.30 16.49
N GLY A 126 -11.38 0.90 17.74
CA GLY A 126 -10.59 -0.14 18.42
C GLY A 126 -9.21 0.31 18.91
N TRP A 127 -8.95 1.60 18.98
CA TRP A 127 -7.70 2.15 19.54
C TRP A 127 -7.73 2.15 21.07
N LEU A 128 -8.92 2.39 21.64
CA LEU A 128 -9.20 2.31 23.07
C LEU A 128 -10.17 1.17 23.37
N ASP A 129 -10.17 0.70 24.61
CA ASP A 129 -11.14 -0.27 25.12
C ASP A 129 -12.58 0.20 24.85
N SER A 130 -13.40 -0.70 24.31
CA SER A 130 -14.77 -0.41 23.87
C SER A 130 -15.70 -0.03 25.03
N ARG A 131 -15.37 -0.38 26.28
CA ARG A 131 -16.19 -0.06 27.46
C ARG A 131 -16.20 1.46 27.72
N PRO A 132 -17.36 2.12 27.89
CA PRO A 132 -17.46 3.59 27.93
C PRO A 132 -16.54 4.28 28.94
N ARG A 133 -16.38 3.71 30.14
CA ARG A 133 -15.59 4.31 31.23
C ARG A 133 -14.09 3.98 31.19
N ILE A 134 -13.65 3.11 30.28
CA ILE A 134 -12.28 2.58 30.27
C ILE A 134 -11.53 3.16 29.09
N ASN A 135 -10.56 4.03 29.33
CA ASN A 135 -9.77 4.64 28.25
C ASN A 135 -8.41 3.95 28.09
N ARG A 136 -8.34 2.63 28.34
CA ARG A 136 -7.08 1.89 28.18
C ARG A 136 -6.81 1.68 26.68
N PRO A 137 -5.60 1.98 26.17
CA PRO A 137 -5.23 1.64 24.81
C PRO A 137 -5.24 0.14 24.57
N THR A 138 -5.66 -0.27 23.38
CA THR A 138 -5.61 -1.68 22.98
C THR A 138 -4.17 -2.09 22.68
N PRO A 139 -3.81 -3.39 22.81
CA PRO A 139 -2.49 -3.89 22.41
C PRO A 139 -2.15 -3.53 20.97
N TRP A 140 -3.14 -3.53 20.08
CA TRP A 140 -2.99 -3.13 18.69
C TRP A 140 -2.48 -1.69 18.55
N ALA A 141 -3.13 -0.72 19.22
CA ALA A 141 -2.73 0.68 19.12
C ALA A 141 -1.36 0.97 19.76
N ILE A 142 -1.01 0.21 20.80
CA ILE A 142 0.30 0.30 21.46
C ILE A 142 1.41 -0.27 20.55
N HIS A 143 1.21 -1.47 20.00
CA HIS A 143 2.21 -2.11 19.14
C HIS A 143 2.49 -1.30 17.86
N ARG A 144 1.48 -0.60 17.35
CA ARG A 144 1.62 0.33 16.23
C ARG A 144 2.23 1.67 16.61
N GLY A 145 2.44 1.93 17.90
CA GLY A 145 3.00 3.16 18.39
C GLY A 145 2.07 4.38 18.27
N TYR A 146 0.75 4.19 18.08
CA TYR A 146 -0.21 5.30 17.98
C TYR A 146 -0.62 5.85 19.35
N LEU A 147 -0.67 4.99 20.35
CA LEU A 147 -1.03 5.32 21.73
C LEU A 147 0.01 4.71 22.67
N ARG A 148 0.32 5.42 23.75
CA ARG A 148 1.06 4.87 24.90
C ARG A 148 0.38 5.21 26.22
N LEU A 149 0.82 4.55 27.29
CA LEU A 149 0.39 4.86 28.64
C LEU A 149 1.46 5.71 29.32
N ARG A 150 1.08 6.92 29.72
CA ARG A 150 1.88 7.80 30.56
C ARG A 150 1.50 7.61 32.02
N LEU A 151 2.48 7.64 32.91
CA LEU A 151 2.22 7.73 34.34
C LEU A 151 2.09 9.19 34.74
N ASP A 152 1.01 9.51 35.45
CA ASP A 152 0.76 10.83 36.00
C ASP A 152 0.56 10.73 37.51
N VAL A 153 0.95 11.77 38.25
CA VAL A 153 0.84 11.81 39.72
C VAL A 153 -0.09 12.94 40.11
N VAL A 154 -1.27 12.58 40.60
CA VAL A 154 -2.27 13.55 41.06
C VAL A 154 -2.62 13.23 42.52
N HIS A 155 -2.50 14.20 43.41
CA HIS A 155 -2.75 14.03 44.86
C HIS A 155 -2.03 12.81 45.48
N ARG A 156 -0.73 12.62 45.17
CA ARG A 156 0.10 11.49 45.61
C ARG A 156 -0.40 10.10 45.17
N ARG A 157 -1.26 10.03 44.16
CA ARG A 157 -1.69 8.77 43.54
C ARG A 157 -1.18 8.71 42.10
N LEU A 158 -0.73 7.53 41.69
CA LEU A 158 -0.33 7.23 40.33
C LEU A 158 -1.55 6.91 39.47
N PHE A 159 -1.62 7.54 38.31
CA PHE A 159 -2.63 7.31 37.28
C PHE A 159 -1.96 6.90 35.98
N GLN A 160 -2.59 5.99 35.25
CA GLN A 160 -2.22 5.66 33.88
C GLN A 160 -3.10 6.47 32.94
N VAL A 161 -2.49 7.36 32.17
CA VAL A 161 -3.18 8.24 31.24
C VAL A 161 -2.87 7.79 29.81
N PRO A 162 -3.88 7.46 28.99
CA PRO A 162 -3.67 7.21 27.58
C PRO A 162 -3.30 8.51 26.86
N VAL A 163 -2.20 8.47 26.11
CA VAL A 163 -1.73 9.61 25.31
C VAL A 163 -1.47 9.16 23.88
N LEU A 164 -1.87 10.00 22.93
CA LEU A 164 -1.51 9.87 21.53
C LEU A 164 -0.05 10.29 21.37
N THR A 165 0.69 9.47 20.65
CA THR A 165 2.07 9.78 20.26
C THR A 165 2.07 10.72 19.06
N GLY A 166 3.24 11.27 18.71
CA GLY A 166 3.43 11.99 17.44
C GLY A 166 2.96 11.17 16.23
N HIS A 167 3.28 9.87 16.20
CA HIS A 167 2.85 8.96 15.14
C HIS A 167 1.33 8.80 15.07
N GLY A 168 0.65 8.72 16.23
CA GLY A 168 -0.82 8.68 16.29
C GLY A 168 -1.46 9.96 15.76
N ILE A 169 -0.94 11.13 16.15
CA ILE A 169 -1.43 12.44 15.68
C ILE A 169 -1.28 12.59 14.16
N GLU A 170 -0.14 12.15 13.63
CA GLU A 170 0.18 12.27 12.21
C GLU A 170 -0.73 11.39 11.34
N LEU A 171 -1.01 10.17 11.78
CA LEU A 171 -2.01 9.31 11.14
C LEU A 171 -3.38 9.98 11.12
N LEU A 172 -3.82 10.59 12.24
CA LEU A 172 -5.10 11.30 12.28
C LEU A 172 -5.12 12.48 11.31
N ARG A 173 -4.04 13.28 11.20
CA ARG A 173 -3.93 14.35 10.19
C ARG A 173 -4.01 13.82 8.77
N HIS A 174 -3.36 12.69 8.50
CA HIS A 174 -3.43 12.05 7.19
C HIS A 174 -4.87 11.68 6.83
N LEU A 175 -5.57 11.00 7.73
CA LEU A 175 -6.98 10.61 7.56
C LEU A 175 -7.91 11.81 7.38
N MET A 176 -7.63 12.92 8.06
CA MET A 176 -8.37 14.18 7.86
C MET A 176 -8.20 14.71 6.44
N ARG A 177 -6.97 14.69 5.92
CA ARG A 177 -6.65 15.20 4.59
C ARG A 177 -7.24 14.33 3.48
N THR A 178 -7.30 13.01 3.68
CA THR A 178 -7.89 12.07 2.71
C THR A 178 -9.42 11.98 2.80
N GLY A 179 -10.04 12.59 3.82
CA GLY A 179 -11.48 12.50 4.06
C GLY A 179 -11.93 11.15 4.63
N GLU A 180 -10.99 10.32 5.05
CA GLU A 180 -11.23 8.99 5.61
C GLU A 180 -11.45 9.01 7.13
N LEU A 181 -11.15 10.15 7.77
CA LEU A 181 -11.45 10.35 9.18
C LEU A 181 -12.96 10.22 9.39
N PHE A 182 -13.37 9.39 10.36
CA PHE A 182 -14.76 9.02 10.68
C PHE A 182 -15.47 8.04 9.74
N THR A 183 -14.88 7.66 8.60
CA THR A 183 -15.49 6.72 7.64
C THR A 183 -14.71 5.42 7.50
N ALA A 184 -13.41 5.44 7.78
CA ALA A 184 -12.53 4.29 7.71
C ALA A 184 -12.73 3.29 8.86
N ASP A 185 -12.57 2.00 8.54
CA ASP A 185 -12.20 0.94 9.48
C ASP A 185 -10.67 0.87 9.51
N ILE A 186 -10.06 1.63 10.44
CA ILE A 186 -8.61 1.88 10.45
C ILE A 186 -7.80 0.59 10.60
N PRO A 187 -8.14 -0.35 11.51
CA PRO A 187 -7.46 -1.65 11.57
C PRO A 187 -7.39 -2.37 10.21
N ARG A 188 -8.44 -2.31 9.41
CA ARG A 188 -8.49 -2.95 8.08
C ARG A 188 -7.69 -2.18 7.02
N LEU A 189 -7.73 -0.85 7.06
CA LEU A 189 -7.03 0.03 6.12
C LEU A 189 -5.51 -0.09 6.23
N VAL A 190 -5.00 -0.09 7.46
CA VAL A 190 -3.56 -0.23 7.73
C VAL A 190 -3.04 -1.60 7.29
N LEU A 191 -3.78 -2.68 7.57
CA LEU A 191 -3.43 -4.03 7.10
C LEU A 191 -3.40 -4.14 5.56
N MET A 192 -4.26 -3.42 4.86
CA MET A 192 -4.27 -3.38 3.40
C MET A 192 -3.09 -2.60 2.79
N GLN A 193 -2.59 -1.57 3.47
CA GLN A 193 -1.42 -0.82 3.01
C GLN A 193 -0.13 -1.61 3.21
N GLU A 194 -0.01 -2.36 4.30
CA GLU A 194 1.16 -3.21 4.56
C GLU A 194 1.23 -4.46 3.68
N ALA A 195 0.08 -4.99 3.24
CA ALA A 195 0.05 -6.13 2.32
C ALA A 195 0.42 -5.77 0.87
N ARG A 196 0.61 -4.47 0.56
CA ARG A 196 0.98 -3.95 -0.76
C ARG A 196 2.43 -3.45 -0.85
N GLY A 197 3.19 -3.53 0.24
CA GLY A 197 4.64 -3.27 0.29
C GLY A 197 5.42 -4.55 0.44
#